data_AF-A0AAD1VMH3-F1
#
_entry.id   AF-A0AAD1VMH3-F1
#
_cell.length_a   1.000
_cell.length_b   1.000
_cell.length_c   1.000
_cell.angle_alpha   90.00
_cell.angle_beta   90.00
_cell.angle_gamma   90.00
#
_symmetry.space_group_name_H-M   'P 1'
#
loop_
_entity.id
_entity.type
_entity.pdbx_description
1 polymer ?
#
loop_
_entity_poly.entity_id
_entity_poly.type
_entity_poly.pdbx_seq_one_letter_code
_entity_poly.pdbx_strand_id
1 'polypeptide(L)'
;MFSVVLIIVFSIANLTTTAERDEANPNEVVQPYFLGEENKVEEIELGQNLTIECKAFFGCSDTTLVDMYWVQVKQNKDLQDSDDDKFFETCEKMIFTTCETKMIKMNQTCKVFASTKLYLINIREDNVKYNYNCKMDTTFGSKIKIYTLKIKEKKSDISQEVFIPSITCSICIVLLVIVCVLLRIDIVLLYRSITGKDETIADGKEYDAYVSCVYDSSNDVEERNFALQNLPNILENYFGYKLCFLERDIIPGGSTVDDMDSYLEKCRRLIILLSKNYISDKAMYELESGMHKAMVERKIKVIVIEFTSLNERIKVMPESLKLLKASSRVKWRKNQSFSVKSRFWKKIRYLMPAKPFEPKMSYSCEC
;
A
#
# COMPACT_ATOMS: atom_id res chain seq x y z
N MET A 1 -7.26 14.95 15.62
CA MET A 1 -7.11 16.21 16.39
C MET A 1 -6.17 16.01 17.59
N PHE A 2 -4.99 15.41 17.38
CA PHE A 2 -3.96 15.22 18.43
C PHE A 2 -2.51 15.39 17.93
N SER A 3 -2.29 15.73 16.64
CA SER A 3 -0.94 15.91 16.07
C SER A 3 -0.51 17.38 15.87
N VAL A 4 -1.36 18.36 16.17
CA VAL A 4 -1.04 19.79 15.92
C VAL A 4 -0.61 20.51 17.22
N VAL A 5 -0.87 19.93 18.39
CA VAL A 5 -0.56 20.56 19.69
C VAL A 5 0.91 20.36 20.12
N LEU A 6 1.59 19.33 19.61
CA LEU A 6 2.99 19.04 20.01
C LEU A 6 4.04 19.95 19.35
N ILE A 7 3.71 20.58 18.22
CA ILE A 7 4.67 21.40 17.45
C ILE A 7 4.80 22.83 18.04
N ILE A 8 3.81 23.27 18.81
CA ILE A 8 3.79 24.64 19.37
C ILE A 8 4.53 24.72 20.73
N VAL A 9 4.73 23.59 21.42
CA VAL A 9 5.41 23.56 22.73
C VAL A 9 6.94 23.64 22.61
N PHE A 10 7.53 23.31 21.46
CA PHE A 10 8.99 23.31 21.27
C PHE A 10 9.60 24.64 20.81
N SER A 11 8.80 25.68 20.55
CA SER A 11 9.31 26.99 20.05
C SER A 11 9.42 28.10 21.11
N ILE A 12 9.17 27.83 22.39
CA ILE A 12 9.20 28.87 23.45
C ILE A 12 10.30 28.64 24.51
N ALA A 13 11.21 27.68 24.30
CA ALA A 13 12.29 27.39 25.26
C ALA A 13 13.64 28.07 24.95
N ASN A 14 13.71 28.90 23.91
CA ASN A 14 14.92 29.67 23.59
C ASN A 14 14.60 31.16 23.64
N LEU A 15 14.84 31.79 24.79
CA LEU A 15 15.29 33.18 24.89
C LEU A 15 15.52 33.53 26.37
N THR A 16 16.70 34.08 26.63
CA THR A 16 17.21 34.70 27.89
C THR A 16 18.06 33.81 28.80
N THR A 17 19.28 33.53 28.35
CA THR A 17 20.43 33.48 29.26
C THR A 17 21.17 34.80 29.10
N THR A 18 20.85 35.76 29.96
CA THR A 18 21.66 36.97 30.15
C THR A 18 23.04 36.54 30.64
N ALA A 19 24.05 36.71 29.81
CA ALA A 19 25.44 36.63 30.24
C ALA A 19 25.70 37.82 31.19
N GLU A 20 25.84 37.54 32.48
CA GLU A 20 26.40 38.49 33.43
C GLU A 20 27.79 38.91 32.94
N ARG A 21 27.93 40.20 32.71
CA ARG A 21 29.19 40.85 32.38
C ARG A 21 29.85 41.18 33.71
N ASP A 22 30.63 40.24 34.23
CA ASP A 22 31.51 40.52 35.37
C ASP A 22 32.63 41.45 34.92
N GLU A 23 32.56 42.70 35.39
CA GLU A 23 33.70 43.63 35.40
C GLU A 23 34.74 43.09 36.40
N ALA A 24 35.74 42.39 35.86
CA ALA A 24 36.84 41.85 36.65
C ALA A 24 37.72 42.98 37.22
N ASN A 25 37.85 42.97 38.55
CA ASN A 25 38.79 43.79 39.33
C ASN A 25 40.23 43.53 38.85
N PRO A 26 41.02 44.56 38.46
CA PRO A 26 42.33 44.39 37.81
C PRO A 26 43.44 43.79 38.70
N ASN A 27 43.18 43.51 39.98
CA ASN A 27 44.17 42.96 40.93
C ASN A 27 43.82 41.56 41.46
N GLU A 28 42.84 40.86 40.90
CA GLU A 28 42.56 39.48 41.28
C GLU A 28 43.42 38.51 40.44
N VAL A 29 44.26 37.71 41.10
CA VAL A 29 45.10 36.70 40.43
C VAL A 29 44.19 35.55 39.97
N VAL A 30 43.63 35.67 38.78
CA VAL A 30 42.80 34.62 38.18
C VAL A 30 43.70 33.46 37.75
N GLN A 31 43.45 32.27 38.30
CA GLN A 31 44.22 31.06 37.96
C GLN A 31 43.98 30.63 36.50
N PRO A 32 45.00 30.14 35.77
CA PRO A 32 44.82 29.64 34.40
C PRO A 32 43.85 28.46 34.30
N TYR A 33 43.03 28.41 33.25
CA TYR A 33 42.08 27.32 33.01
C TYR A 33 41.81 27.08 31.52
N PHE A 34 41.39 25.85 31.16
CA PHE A 34 40.97 25.53 29.80
C PHE A 34 39.56 26.02 29.51
N LEU A 35 39.31 26.47 28.28
CA LEU A 35 37.97 26.83 27.84
C LEU A 35 37.19 25.58 27.42
N GLY A 36 35.95 25.46 27.90
CA GLY A 36 35.03 24.34 27.61
C GLY A 36 35.24 23.13 28.51
N GLU A 37 34.58 22.02 28.20
CA GLU A 37 34.57 20.79 29.02
C GLU A 37 35.96 20.15 29.20
N GLU A 38 36.19 19.45 30.32
CA GLU A 38 37.47 18.79 30.63
C GLU A 38 37.76 17.58 29.73
N ASN A 39 36.71 16.87 29.29
CA ASN A 39 36.79 15.71 28.41
C ASN A 39 35.91 15.94 27.19
N LYS A 40 36.49 15.90 25.99
CA LYS A 40 35.77 16.08 24.73
C LYS A 40 35.82 14.82 23.88
N VAL A 41 34.67 14.38 23.39
CA VAL A 41 34.57 13.26 22.45
C VAL A 41 34.33 13.79 21.05
N GLU A 42 35.18 13.40 20.10
CA GLU A 42 35.06 13.78 18.68
C GLU A 42 34.61 12.56 17.87
N GLU A 43 33.47 12.67 17.19
CA GLU A 43 32.98 11.65 16.27
C GLU A 43 33.61 11.82 14.89
N ILE A 44 34.18 10.74 14.35
CA ILE A 44 34.98 10.77 13.11
C ILE A 44 34.64 9.64 12.15
N GLU A 45 34.94 9.85 10.88
CA GLU A 45 34.95 8.82 9.85
C GLU A 45 36.41 8.50 9.46
N LEU A 46 36.73 7.21 9.27
CA LEU A 46 38.08 6.78 8.89
C LEU A 46 38.50 7.39 7.55
N GLY A 47 39.79 7.76 7.43
CA GLY A 47 40.37 8.38 6.24
C GLY A 47 40.19 9.90 6.14
N GLN A 48 39.44 10.53 7.05
CA GLN A 48 39.32 11.98 7.10
C GLN A 48 40.50 12.66 7.79
N ASN A 49 40.67 13.96 7.54
CA ASN A 49 41.60 14.82 8.26
C ASN A 49 40.85 15.57 9.36
N LEU A 50 41.32 15.49 10.60
CA LEU A 50 40.71 16.17 11.76
C LEU A 50 41.68 17.21 12.32
N THR A 51 41.14 18.37 12.72
CA THR A 51 41.89 19.38 13.48
C THR A 51 41.26 19.57 14.85
N ILE A 52 42.02 19.29 15.90
CA ILE A 52 41.57 19.46 17.29
C ILE A 52 42.14 20.77 17.82
N GLU A 53 41.29 21.66 18.32
CA GLU A 53 41.71 22.95 18.90
C GLU A 53 41.50 22.95 20.43
N CYS A 54 42.55 23.28 21.17
CA CYS A 54 42.56 23.41 22.61
C CYS A 54 42.92 24.85 23.00
N LYS A 55 42.00 25.52 23.71
CA LYS A 55 42.13 26.92 24.14
C LYS A 55 42.25 27.00 25.66
N ALA A 56 43.18 27.82 26.14
CA ALA A 56 43.34 28.10 27.55
C ALA A 56 43.48 29.61 27.81
N PHE A 57 43.04 30.01 28.99
CA PHE A 57 43.20 31.35 29.53
C PHE A 57 44.33 31.37 30.56
N PHE A 58 45.22 32.35 30.47
CA PHE A 58 46.44 32.48 31.28
C PHE A 58 46.44 33.66 32.24
N GLY A 59 45.38 34.46 32.28
CA GLY A 59 45.32 35.64 33.15
C GLY A 59 46.17 36.81 32.65
N CYS A 60 46.52 37.70 33.58
CA CYS A 60 47.45 38.79 33.36
C CYS A 60 48.68 38.66 34.26
N SER A 61 49.73 38.03 33.74
CA SER A 61 51.06 38.17 34.34
C SER A 61 52.08 38.12 33.22
N ASP A 62 52.86 39.19 33.11
CA ASP A 62 54.07 39.18 32.29
C ASP A 62 55.13 38.39 33.06
N THR A 63 55.53 37.26 32.49
CA THR A 63 56.51 36.27 32.99
C THR A 63 55.94 35.16 33.91
N THR A 64 55.79 33.99 33.32
CA THR A 64 56.35 32.71 33.79
C THR A 64 56.13 31.65 32.71
N LEU A 65 57.04 30.70 32.61
CA LEU A 65 57.12 29.67 31.57
C LEU A 65 55.78 28.93 31.43
N VAL A 66 55.04 29.25 30.37
CA VAL A 66 53.77 28.62 30.06
C VAL A 66 53.94 27.89 28.75
N ASP A 67 53.93 26.57 28.83
CA ASP A 67 53.99 25.69 27.67
C ASP A 67 52.68 24.92 27.54
N MET A 68 52.10 25.02 26.35
CA MET A 68 50.97 24.18 25.92
C MET A 68 51.42 23.22 24.84
N TYR A 69 51.25 21.93 25.11
CA TYR A 69 51.68 20.85 24.23
C TYR A 69 50.69 19.68 24.25
N TRP A 70 50.85 18.79 23.28
CA TRP A 70 50.01 17.61 23.11
C TRP A 70 50.76 16.36 23.55
N VAL A 71 50.06 15.46 24.25
CA VAL A 71 50.56 14.15 24.65
C VAL A 71 49.56 13.08 24.20
N GLN A 72 50.04 12.07 23.50
CA GLN A 72 49.22 10.94 23.08
C GLN A 72 49.33 9.81 24.11
N VAL A 73 48.22 9.38 24.71
CA VAL A 73 48.18 8.35 25.75
C VAL A 73 47.26 7.22 25.33
N LYS A 74 47.70 5.97 25.40
CA LYS A 74 46.86 4.80 25.05
C LYS A 74 45.74 4.66 26.10
N GLN A 75 44.50 4.43 25.67
CA GLN A 75 43.33 4.43 26.56
C GLN A 75 43.38 3.38 27.69
N ASN A 76 44.06 2.25 27.46
CA ASN A 76 44.18 1.14 28.42
C ASN A 76 45.66 0.84 28.76
N LYS A 77 46.39 1.76 29.40
CA LYS A 77 47.67 1.43 30.05
C LYS A 77 47.39 1.00 31.50
N ASP A 78 47.90 -0.17 31.90
CA ASP A 78 48.04 -0.54 33.31
C ASP A 78 49.12 0.34 33.96
N LEU A 79 48.88 0.80 35.19
CA LEU A 79 49.66 1.81 35.93
C LEU A 79 51.06 1.33 36.41
N GLN A 80 51.62 0.26 35.84
CA GLN A 80 52.79 -0.43 36.38
C GLN A 80 53.87 -0.79 35.34
N ASP A 81 54.08 0.06 34.33
CA ASP A 81 55.32 0.02 33.55
C ASP A 81 55.68 1.44 33.07
N SER A 82 56.69 2.00 33.73
CA SER A 82 57.24 3.34 33.51
C SER A 82 58.50 3.29 32.65
N ASP A 83 58.50 2.49 31.58
CA ASP A 83 59.58 2.41 30.59
C ASP A 83 58.98 2.09 29.21
N ASP A 84 58.31 3.09 28.64
CA ASP A 84 58.15 3.36 27.20
C ASP A 84 57.06 4.44 27.04
N ASP A 85 57.32 5.62 27.59
CA ASP A 85 56.62 6.84 27.20
C ASP A 85 57.33 7.39 25.96
N LYS A 86 56.84 6.99 24.79
CA LYS A 86 57.31 7.49 23.51
C LYS A 86 56.96 8.97 23.39
N PHE A 87 57.91 9.81 23.77
CA PHE A 87 57.92 11.26 23.60
C PHE A 87 57.61 11.62 22.13
N PHE A 88 56.51 12.31 21.88
CA PHE A 88 56.23 12.87 20.56
C PHE A 88 57.02 14.17 20.43
N GLU A 89 57.77 14.29 19.31
CA GLU A 89 58.67 15.41 19.02
C GLU A 89 58.06 16.77 19.40
N THR A 90 58.85 17.52 20.15
CA THR A 90 58.68 18.92 20.52
C THR A 90 58.07 19.71 19.35
N CYS A 91 56.97 20.45 19.59
CA CYS A 91 56.33 21.37 18.63
C CYS A 91 57.24 22.58 18.31
N GLU A 92 58.51 22.36 18.00
CA GLU A 92 59.54 23.37 17.86
C GLU A 92 60.53 23.03 16.72
N LYS A 93 60.01 22.84 15.49
CA LYS A 93 60.47 23.52 14.26
C LYS A 93 60.01 22.78 12.99
N MET A 94 59.75 23.62 11.96
CA MET A 94 59.55 23.34 10.54
C MET A 94 60.26 22.05 10.12
N ILE A 95 59.53 20.98 9.78
CA ILE A 95 59.06 20.68 8.42
C ILE A 95 57.90 19.66 8.60
N PHE A 96 56.66 20.05 8.28
CA PHE A 96 55.37 19.33 8.51
C PHE A 96 54.89 19.27 9.98
N THR A 97 54.49 20.40 10.55
CA THR A 97 54.07 20.47 11.97
C THR A 97 52.70 19.83 12.20
N THR A 98 52.69 18.75 12.99
CA THR A 98 51.50 18.05 13.53
C THR A 98 50.70 18.91 14.51
N CYS A 99 51.26 19.99 15.03
CA CYS A 99 50.65 20.91 15.99
C CYS A 99 51.01 22.38 15.69
N GLU A 100 50.14 23.33 16.05
CA GLU A 100 50.39 24.77 15.97
C GLU A 100 49.85 25.48 17.21
N THR A 101 50.73 26.13 18.00
CA THR A 101 50.34 26.91 19.17
C THR A 101 50.42 28.41 18.88
N LYS A 102 49.34 29.14 19.16
CA LYS A 102 49.23 30.61 19.03
C LYS A 102 48.90 31.24 20.36
N MET A 103 49.71 32.21 20.78
CA MET A 103 49.43 33.08 21.91
C MET A 103 48.74 34.35 21.41
N ILE A 104 47.61 34.72 22.01
CA ILE A 104 46.87 35.95 21.71
C ILE A 104 46.83 36.79 22.97
N LYS A 105 47.57 37.91 22.98
CA LYS A 105 47.54 38.91 24.05
C LYS A 105 46.56 40.02 23.66
N MET A 106 45.51 40.23 24.46
CA MET A 106 44.58 41.35 24.27
C MET A 106 45.08 42.57 25.04
N ASN A 107 45.64 43.54 24.32
CA ASN A 107 46.30 44.72 24.89
C ASN A 107 45.38 45.65 25.71
N GLN A 108 44.05 45.50 25.63
CA GLN A 108 43.08 46.39 26.30
C GLN A 108 42.49 45.84 27.61
N THR A 109 42.65 44.55 27.92
CA THR A 109 41.94 43.92 29.06
C THR A 109 42.83 43.06 29.95
N CYS A 110 44.15 43.04 29.73
CA CYS A 110 45.05 42.20 30.53
C CYS A 110 44.66 40.71 30.45
N LYS A 111 44.17 40.25 29.28
CA LYS A 111 43.73 38.87 29.08
C LYS A 111 44.64 38.18 28.06
N VAL A 112 45.39 37.17 28.51
CA VAL A 112 46.19 36.31 27.64
C VAL A 112 45.46 34.99 27.40
N PHE A 113 45.28 34.64 26.13
CA PHE A 113 44.77 33.33 25.72
C PHE A 113 45.82 32.61 24.89
N ALA A 114 45.87 31.29 25.00
CA ALA A 114 46.59 30.48 24.02
C ALA A 114 45.64 29.49 23.38
N SER A 115 45.94 29.17 22.12
CA SER A 115 45.24 28.16 21.35
C SER A 115 46.26 27.25 20.69
N THR A 116 46.23 25.96 21.01
CA THR A 116 47.02 24.94 20.32
C THR A 116 46.11 24.08 19.44
N LYS A 117 46.51 23.87 18.20
CA LYS A 117 45.82 23.03 17.21
C LYS A 117 46.63 21.77 16.98
N LEU A 118 45.99 20.62 16.92
CA LEU A 118 46.56 19.34 16.54
C LEU A 118 45.93 18.88 15.22
N TYR A 119 46.76 18.60 14.22
CA TYR A 119 46.34 18.17 12.90
C TYR A 119 46.56 16.65 12.76
N LEU A 120 45.46 15.90 12.70
CA LEU A 120 45.45 14.46 12.45
C LEU A 120 45.07 14.21 10.99
N ILE A 121 46.04 13.80 10.17
CA ILE A 121 45.85 13.56 8.74
C ILE A 121 45.58 12.06 8.53
N ASN A 122 44.58 11.75 7.71
CA ASN A 122 44.23 10.38 7.30
C ASN A 122 44.04 9.43 8.49
N ILE A 123 42.99 9.68 9.28
CA ILE A 123 42.74 8.95 10.53
C ILE A 123 42.48 7.45 10.27
N ARG A 124 43.22 6.59 10.97
CA ARG A 124 43.09 5.13 10.93
C ARG A 124 42.53 4.59 12.25
N GLU A 125 42.13 3.32 12.26
CA GLU A 125 41.66 2.64 13.47
C GLU A 125 42.69 2.67 14.61
N ASP A 126 43.98 2.64 14.28
CA ASP A 126 45.06 2.74 15.27
C ASP A 126 45.05 4.09 16.00
N ASN A 127 44.65 5.18 15.34
CA ASN A 127 44.59 6.51 15.96
C ASN A 127 43.48 6.63 17.01
N VAL A 128 42.44 5.79 16.94
CA VAL A 128 41.29 5.76 17.86
C VAL A 128 41.65 5.12 19.21
N LYS A 129 42.72 4.30 19.24
CA LYS A 129 43.20 3.61 20.45
C LYS A 129 43.86 4.55 21.48
N TYR A 130 44.07 5.81 21.12
CA TYR A 130 44.77 6.80 21.92
C TYR A 130 43.87 7.99 22.27
N ASN A 131 44.09 8.52 23.46
CA ASN A 131 43.62 9.82 23.90
C ASN A 131 44.66 10.89 23.55
N TYR A 132 44.19 12.04 23.09
CA TYR A 132 45.02 13.19 22.76
C TYR A 132 44.86 14.22 23.88
N ASN A 133 45.86 14.32 24.72
CA ASN A 133 45.84 15.13 25.94
C ASN A 133 46.52 16.46 25.67
N CYS A 134 45.77 17.55 25.78
CA CYS A 134 46.31 18.90 25.78
C CYS A 134 46.79 19.21 27.20
N LYS A 135 48.11 19.33 27.40
CA LYS A 135 48.71 19.66 28.69
C LYS A 135 49.12 21.13 28.73
N MET A 136 48.92 21.73 29.88
CA MET A 136 49.26 23.12 30.16
C MET A 136 50.04 23.16 31.46
N ASP A 137 51.33 23.48 31.37
CA ASP A 137 52.20 23.62 32.52
C ASP A 137 52.25 25.09 32.94
N THR A 138 51.93 25.34 34.21
CA THR A 138 51.90 26.69 34.80
C THR A 138 52.63 26.67 36.15
N THR A 139 52.94 27.84 36.70
CA THR A 139 53.48 27.96 38.07
C THR A 139 52.56 27.39 39.14
N PHE A 140 51.27 27.23 38.85
CA PHE A 140 50.27 26.65 39.74
C PHE A 140 50.14 25.12 39.59
N GLY A 141 50.95 24.51 38.71
CA GLY A 141 50.90 23.09 38.38
C GLY A 141 50.42 22.82 36.95
N SER A 142 50.42 21.54 36.61
CA SER A 142 50.03 21.03 35.30
C SER A 142 48.53 20.75 35.25
N LYS A 143 47.83 21.28 34.25
CA LYS A 143 46.43 20.92 33.94
C LYS A 143 46.36 20.16 32.62
N ILE A 144 45.38 19.25 32.51
CA ILE A 144 45.21 18.37 31.35
C ILE A 144 43.77 18.43 30.86
N LYS A 145 43.59 18.50 29.54
CA LYS A 145 42.29 18.36 28.86
C LYS A 145 42.36 17.21 27.85
N ILE A 146 41.41 16.27 27.93
CA ILE A 146 41.47 15.01 27.19
C ILE A 146 40.53 15.04 25.98
N TYR A 147 41.03 14.63 24.82
CA TYR A 147 40.26 14.45 23.60
C TYR A 147 40.25 12.99 23.18
N THR A 148 39.06 12.41 23.05
CA THR A 148 38.85 11.01 22.68
C THR A 148 38.16 10.93 21.33
N LEU A 149 38.69 10.12 20.41
CA LEU A 149 38.07 9.88 19.11
C LEU A 149 37.09 8.71 19.19
N LYS A 150 35.92 8.84 18.55
CA LYS A 150 34.96 7.74 18.36
C LYS A 150 34.59 7.61 16.89
N ILE A 151 34.55 6.38 16.38
CA ILE A 151 34.15 6.11 15.00
C ILE A 151 32.63 6.29 14.90
N LYS A 152 32.19 7.08 13.92
CA LYS A 152 30.77 7.27 13.62
C LYS A 152 30.20 5.99 13.02
N GLU A 153 29.28 5.34 13.73
CA GLU A 153 28.61 4.16 13.22
C GLU A 153 27.65 4.52 12.09
N LYS A 154 27.84 3.89 10.92
CA LYS A 154 26.92 4.02 9.80
C LYS A 154 25.66 3.22 10.12
N LYS A 155 24.61 3.86 10.63
CA LYS A 155 23.28 3.24 10.75
C LYS A 155 22.83 2.73 9.37
N SER A 156 22.69 1.42 9.24
CA SER A 156 22.17 0.78 8.04
C SER A 156 20.64 0.84 8.01
N ASP A 157 20.06 2.05 7.92
CA ASP A 157 18.60 2.27 7.83
C ASP A 157 18.05 2.18 6.39
N ILE A 158 18.73 1.46 5.48
CA ILE A 158 18.43 1.49 4.02
C ILE A 158 17.64 0.24 3.54
N SER A 159 17.32 -0.72 4.41
CA SER A 159 16.62 -1.97 4.00
C SER A 159 15.22 -2.12 4.60
N GLN A 160 15.00 -1.67 5.85
CA GLN A 160 13.79 -2.02 6.60
C GLN A 160 12.60 -1.09 6.31
N GLU A 161 12.84 0.18 5.98
CA GLU A 161 11.78 1.18 5.74
C GLU A 161 11.08 1.03 4.37
N VAL A 162 11.72 0.38 3.38
CA VAL A 162 11.19 0.27 2.01
C VAL A 162 10.60 -1.12 1.72
N PHE A 163 11.15 -2.17 2.31
CA PHE A 163 10.74 -3.55 2.03
C PHE A 163 9.36 -3.87 2.61
N ILE A 164 9.07 -3.39 3.82
CA ILE A 164 7.81 -3.62 4.53
C ILE A 164 6.61 -2.96 3.82
N PRO A 165 6.63 -1.67 3.41
CA PRO A 165 5.50 -1.10 2.67
C PRO A 165 5.34 -1.72 1.28
N SER A 166 6.41 -2.16 0.63
CA SER A 166 6.34 -2.82 -0.68
C SER A 166 5.62 -4.17 -0.62
N ILE A 167 5.95 -5.02 0.37
CA ILE A 167 5.26 -6.29 0.59
C ILE A 167 3.80 -6.05 0.97
N THR A 168 3.55 -5.10 1.88
CA THR A 168 2.19 -4.77 2.33
C THR A 168 1.33 -4.31 1.16
N CYS A 169 1.86 -3.43 0.30
CA CYS A 169 1.17 -2.96 -0.91
C CYS A 169 0.85 -4.13 -1.86
N SER A 170 1.81 -5.04 -2.07
CA SER A 170 1.63 -6.23 -2.90
C SER A 170 0.50 -7.13 -2.39
N ILE A 171 0.43 -7.37 -1.08
CA ILE A 171 -0.64 -8.15 -0.45
C ILE A 171 -1.99 -7.44 -0.60
N CYS A 172 -2.04 -6.12 -0.39
CA CYS A 172 -3.26 -5.33 -0.57
C CYS A 172 -3.78 -5.41 -2.01
N ILE A 173 -2.90 -5.33 -3.02
CA ILE A 173 -3.28 -5.47 -4.43
C ILE A 173 -3.86 -6.85 -4.70
N VAL A 174 -3.24 -7.92 -4.19
CA VAL A 174 -3.75 -9.29 -4.36
C VAL A 174 -5.14 -9.43 -3.71
N LEU A 175 -5.34 -8.91 -2.50
CA LEU A 175 -6.64 -8.92 -1.82
C LEU A 175 -7.70 -8.14 -2.61
N LEU A 176 -7.35 -6.97 -3.14
CA LEU A 176 -8.23 -6.18 -3.99
C LEU A 176 -8.63 -6.96 -5.25
N VAL A 177 -7.67 -7.60 -5.94
CA VAL A 177 -7.95 -8.44 -7.11
C VAL A 177 -8.89 -9.59 -6.75
N ILE A 178 -8.66 -10.28 -5.63
CA ILE A 178 -9.53 -11.36 -5.16
C ILE A 178 -10.96 -10.83 -4.93
N VAL A 179 -11.10 -9.71 -4.21
CA VAL A 179 -12.41 -9.09 -3.97
C VAL A 179 -13.08 -8.69 -5.29
N CYS A 180 -12.34 -8.10 -6.24
CA CYS A 180 -12.85 -7.76 -7.57
C CYS A 180 -13.31 -8.99 -8.36
N VAL A 181 -12.58 -10.11 -8.27
CA VAL A 181 -12.97 -11.37 -8.91
C VAL A 181 -14.23 -11.96 -8.27
N LEU A 182 -14.33 -11.93 -6.94
CA LEU A 182 -15.50 -12.41 -6.20
C LEU A 182 -16.75 -11.56 -6.46
N LEU A 183 -16.58 -10.23 -6.58
CA LEU A 183 -17.64 -9.26 -6.83
C LEU A 183 -17.80 -8.91 -8.32
N ARG A 184 -17.19 -9.67 -9.23
CA ARG A 184 -17.19 -9.37 -10.68
C ARG A 184 -18.58 -9.11 -11.24
N ILE A 185 -19.58 -9.90 -10.83
CA ILE A 185 -20.96 -9.73 -11.29
C ILE A 185 -21.54 -8.41 -10.80
N ASP A 186 -21.38 -8.10 -9.51
CA ASP A 186 -21.86 -6.87 -8.91
C ASP A 186 -21.20 -5.63 -9.52
N ILE A 187 -19.88 -5.67 -9.75
CA ILE A 187 -19.13 -4.59 -10.39
C ILE A 187 -19.65 -4.32 -11.81
N VAL A 188 -19.86 -5.38 -12.61
CA VAL A 188 -20.37 -5.20 -13.98
C VAL A 188 -21.80 -4.68 -13.99
N LEU A 189 -22.66 -5.17 -13.08
CA LEU A 189 -24.03 -4.68 -12.96
C LEU A 189 -24.07 -3.20 -12.51
N LEU A 190 -23.22 -2.82 -11.57
CA LEU A 190 -23.06 -1.43 -11.13
C LEU A 190 -22.57 -0.54 -12.27
N TYR A 191 -21.55 -0.99 -13.00
CA TYR A 191 -21.02 -0.26 -14.16
C TYR A 191 -22.11 -0.03 -15.22
N ARG A 192 -22.92 -1.03 -15.55
CA ARG A 192 -24.07 -0.89 -16.47
C ARG A 192 -25.08 0.13 -15.95
N SER A 193 -25.36 0.11 -14.64
CA SER A 193 -26.28 1.04 -14.00
C SER A 193 -25.80 2.48 -14.05
N ILE A 194 -24.50 2.72 -13.87
CA ILE A 194 -23.90 4.08 -13.90
C ILE A 194 -23.79 4.60 -15.33
N THR A 195 -23.37 3.75 -16.27
CA THR A 195 -23.14 4.15 -17.66
C THR A 195 -24.45 4.43 -18.39
N GLY A 196 -25.59 3.89 -17.91
CA GLY A 196 -26.89 4.04 -18.57
C GLY A 196 -26.93 3.44 -19.98
N LYS A 197 -25.96 2.59 -20.32
CA LYS A 197 -25.86 1.99 -21.66
C LYS A 197 -27.00 0.99 -21.86
N ASP A 198 -27.87 1.32 -22.80
CA ASP A 198 -28.92 0.43 -23.26
C ASP A 198 -28.53 -0.22 -24.58
N GLU A 199 -28.26 -1.53 -24.55
CA GLU A 199 -27.98 -2.32 -25.75
C GLU A 199 -29.23 -2.53 -26.62
N THR A 200 -30.43 -2.24 -26.10
CA THR A 200 -31.71 -2.57 -26.74
C THR A 200 -32.23 -1.50 -27.71
N ILE A 201 -31.68 -0.28 -27.66
CA ILE A 201 -32.19 0.84 -28.47
C ILE A 201 -31.71 0.78 -29.93
N ALA A 202 -30.54 0.21 -30.19
CA ALA A 202 -29.84 0.35 -31.47
C ALA A 202 -29.93 -0.85 -32.42
N ASP A 203 -30.42 -2.00 -31.97
CA ASP A 203 -30.28 -3.28 -32.70
C ASP A 203 -31.52 -3.74 -33.48
N GLY A 204 -32.63 -2.99 -33.42
CA GLY A 204 -33.87 -3.30 -34.15
C GLY A 204 -34.62 -4.54 -33.66
N LYS A 205 -34.20 -5.15 -32.54
CA LYS A 205 -34.83 -6.35 -31.98
C LYS A 205 -36.03 -6.00 -31.10
N GLU A 206 -37.12 -6.74 -31.26
CA GLU A 206 -38.38 -6.52 -30.54
C GLU A 206 -38.31 -7.00 -29.08
N TYR A 207 -37.59 -8.12 -28.85
CA TYR A 207 -37.59 -8.83 -27.56
C TYR A 207 -36.18 -8.98 -26.96
N ASP A 208 -36.10 -8.86 -25.63
CA ASP A 208 -34.86 -9.00 -24.88
C ASP A 208 -34.45 -10.46 -24.70
N ALA A 209 -35.43 -11.35 -24.54
CA ALA A 209 -35.19 -12.78 -24.52
C ALA A 209 -36.41 -13.57 -24.99
N TYR A 210 -36.14 -14.65 -25.71
CA TYR A 210 -37.09 -15.72 -25.95
C TYR A 210 -37.00 -16.74 -24.80
N VAL A 211 -38.12 -17.19 -24.26
CA VAL A 211 -38.16 -18.20 -23.20
C VAL A 211 -38.72 -19.51 -23.75
N SER A 212 -37.85 -20.52 -23.83
CA SER A 212 -38.23 -21.91 -24.11
C SER A 212 -38.43 -22.64 -22.78
N CYS A 213 -39.67 -23.01 -22.50
CA CYS A 213 -40.05 -23.86 -21.39
C CYS A 213 -40.93 -24.98 -21.93
N VAL A 214 -40.71 -26.19 -21.42
CA VAL A 214 -41.56 -27.36 -21.72
C VAL A 214 -42.07 -27.83 -20.38
N TYR A 215 -43.32 -27.48 -20.08
CA TYR A 215 -44.03 -28.00 -18.93
C TYR A 215 -45.11 -28.96 -19.43
N ASP A 216 -44.72 -30.21 -19.71
CA ASP A 216 -45.75 -31.26 -19.74
C ASP A 216 -46.33 -31.38 -18.34
N SER A 217 -47.65 -31.61 -18.21
CA SER A 217 -48.50 -31.53 -17.02
C SER A 217 -47.86 -32.11 -15.75
N SER A 218 -46.90 -31.37 -15.19
CA SER A 218 -46.07 -31.82 -14.09
C SER A 218 -46.83 -31.60 -12.81
N ASN A 219 -46.93 -32.63 -11.98
CA ASN A 219 -47.42 -32.50 -10.60
C ASN A 219 -46.54 -31.58 -9.73
N ASP A 220 -45.44 -31.03 -10.26
CA ASP A 220 -44.56 -30.09 -9.56
C ASP A 220 -45.05 -28.64 -9.72
N VAL A 221 -45.92 -28.23 -8.80
CA VAL A 221 -46.51 -26.89 -8.75
C VAL A 221 -45.44 -25.80 -8.62
N GLU A 222 -44.30 -26.09 -7.97
CA GLU A 222 -43.22 -25.11 -7.78
C GLU A 222 -42.55 -24.74 -9.10
N GLU A 223 -42.28 -25.73 -9.95
CA GLU A 223 -41.66 -25.54 -11.27
C GLU A 223 -42.56 -24.71 -12.19
N ARG A 224 -43.84 -25.08 -12.26
CA ARG A 224 -44.83 -24.36 -13.05
C ARG A 224 -44.99 -22.92 -12.56
N ASN A 225 -45.07 -22.73 -11.24
CA ASN A 225 -45.17 -21.39 -10.66
C ASN A 225 -43.90 -20.56 -10.92
N PHE A 226 -42.73 -21.18 -10.89
CA PHE A 226 -41.50 -20.50 -11.26
C PHE A 226 -41.49 -20.05 -12.73
N ALA A 227 -41.81 -20.95 -13.66
CA ALA A 227 -41.78 -20.69 -15.09
C ALA A 227 -42.80 -19.64 -15.55
N LEU A 228 -44.04 -19.74 -15.04
CA LEU A 228 -45.17 -18.94 -15.51
C LEU A 228 -45.41 -17.65 -14.71
N GLN A 229 -44.99 -17.60 -13.43
CA GLN A 229 -45.23 -16.43 -12.58
C GLN A 229 -43.94 -15.76 -12.14
N ASN A 230 -43.04 -16.46 -11.46
CA ASN A 230 -41.88 -15.81 -10.85
C ASN A 230 -40.88 -15.28 -11.89
N LEU A 231 -40.52 -16.09 -12.89
CA LEU A 231 -39.56 -15.73 -13.93
C LEU A 231 -40.03 -14.53 -14.76
N PRO A 232 -41.26 -14.52 -15.32
CA PRO A 232 -41.77 -13.36 -16.05
C PRO A 232 -41.93 -12.14 -15.14
N ASN A 233 -42.52 -12.29 -13.95
CA ASN A 233 -42.73 -11.16 -13.03
C ASN A 233 -41.41 -10.45 -12.66
N ILE A 234 -40.35 -11.20 -12.36
CA ILE A 234 -39.07 -10.60 -11.99
C ILE A 234 -38.36 -10.01 -13.22
N LEU A 235 -38.36 -10.68 -14.36
CA LEU A 235 -37.67 -10.18 -15.55
C LEU A 235 -38.40 -8.99 -16.19
N GLU A 236 -39.72 -9.03 -16.30
CA GLU A 236 -40.52 -7.99 -16.97
C GLU A 236 -40.89 -6.83 -16.05
N ASN A 237 -41.41 -7.11 -14.85
CA ASN A 237 -41.90 -6.06 -13.95
C ASN A 237 -40.77 -5.46 -13.11
N TYR A 238 -39.89 -6.31 -12.55
CA TYR A 238 -38.81 -5.82 -11.70
C TYR A 238 -37.60 -5.33 -12.49
N PHE A 239 -37.15 -6.07 -13.51
CA PHE A 239 -35.99 -5.68 -14.33
C PHE A 239 -36.34 -4.95 -15.62
N GLY A 240 -37.61 -4.88 -16.03
CA GLY A 240 -38.04 -4.11 -17.19
C GLY A 240 -37.71 -4.74 -18.55
N TYR A 241 -37.40 -6.04 -18.61
CA TYR A 241 -37.14 -6.74 -19.87
C TYR A 241 -38.43 -7.05 -20.64
N LYS A 242 -38.35 -7.20 -21.96
CA LYS A 242 -39.44 -7.71 -22.81
C LYS A 242 -39.18 -9.17 -23.16
N LEU A 243 -40.01 -10.09 -22.67
CA LEU A 243 -39.87 -11.51 -22.98
C LEU A 243 -40.81 -11.92 -24.12
N CYS A 244 -40.40 -12.92 -24.88
CA CYS A 244 -41.24 -13.61 -25.86
C CYS A 244 -41.48 -15.05 -25.38
N PHE A 245 -42.74 -15.47 -25.34
CA PHE A 245 -43.15 -16.83 -24.98
C PHE A 245 -43.81 -17.54 -26.16
N LEU A 246 -43.38 -18.77 -26.43
CA LEU A 246 -43.95 -19.63 -27.47
C LEU A 246 -45.49 -19.72 -27.37
N GLU A 247 -46.01 -19.92 -26.15
CA GLU A 247 -47.44 -20.24 -25.92
C GLU A 247 -48.34 -19.01 -25.86
N ARG A 248 -47.76 -17.81 -25.70
CA ARG A 248 -48.50 -16.57 -25.49
C ARG A 248 -48.47 -15.65 -26.72
N ASP A 249 -47.38 -15.70 -27.48
CA ASP A 249 -47.11 -14.74 -28.55
C ASP A 249 -47.11 -15.38 -29.97
N ILE A 250 -47.30 -16.70 -30.08
CA ILE A 250 -47.49 -17.41 -31.35
C ILE A 250 -48.98 -17.63 -31.61
N ILE A 251 -49.44 -17.11 -32.73
CA ILE A 251 -50.83 -17.21 -33.16
C ILE A 251 -51.13 -18.67 -33.52
N PRO A 252 -52.19 -19.30 -32.97
CA PRO A 252 -52.57 -20.65 -33.36
C PRO A 252 -53.04 -20.64 -34.82
N GLY A 253 -52.19 -21.10 -35.75
CA GLY A 253 -52.51 -21.14 -37.18
C GLY A 253 -51.31 -21.15 -38.14
N GLY A 254 -50.08 -20.87 -37.67
CA GLY A 254 -48.84 -20.93 -38.46
C GLY A 254 -48.10 -22.28 -38.35
N SER A 255 -47.25 -22.59 -39.33
CA SER A 255 -46.43 -23.82 -39.33
C SER A 255 -45.29 -23.71 -38.31
N THR A 256 -45.32 -24.60 -37.32
CA THR A 256 -44.61 -24.51 -36.02
C THR A 256 -43.09 -24.36 -36.06
N VAL A 257 -42.41 -24.63 -37.18
CA VAL A 257 -40.93 -24.65 -37.26
C VAL A 257 -40.35 -23.39 -37.92
N ASP A 258 -40.92 -22.92 -39.03
CA ASP A 258 -40.46 -21.70 -39.71
C ASP A 258 -40.75 -20.42 -38.90
N ASP A 259 -41.83 -20.46 -38.10
CA ASP A 259 -42.17 -19.35 -37.21
C ASP A 259 -41.11 -19.17 -36.12
N MET A 260 -40.57 -20.27 -35.54
CA MET A 260 -39.59 -20.18 -34.43
C MET A 260 -38.29 -19.48 -34.82
N ASP A 261 -37.74 -19.77 -35.99
CA ASP A 261 -36.51 -19.14 -36.46
C ASP A 261 -36.70 -17.62 -36.60
N SER A 262 -37.86 -17.18 -37.10
CA SER A 262 -38.20 -15.75 -37.23
C SER A 262 -38.33 -15.04 -35.87
N TYR A 263 -38.91 -15.70 -34.85
CA TYR A 263 -38.99 -15.15 -33.50
C TYR A 263 -37.63 -15.11 -32.82
N LEU A 264 -36.77 -16.12 -33.02
CA LEU A 264 -35.41 -16.12 -32.48
C LEU A 264 -34.56 -14.99 -33.06
N GLU A 265 -34.73 -14.63 -34.34
CA GLU A 265 -34.05 -13.49 -34.95
C GLU A 265 -34.44 -12.15 -34.30
N LYS A 266 -35.71 -12.01 -33.90
CA LYS A 266 -36.24 -10.85 -33.17
C LYS A 266 -35.79 -10.77 -31.70
N CYS A 267 -35.14 -11.82 -31.17
CA CYS A 267 -34.75 -11.91 -29.77
C CYS A 267 -33.24 -11.70 -29.55
N ARG A 268 -32.85 -11.06 -28.43
CA ARG A 268 -31.43 -10.84 -28.08
C ARG A 268 -30.80 -12.02 -27.33
N ARG A 269 -31.60 -12.76 -26.59
CA ARG A 269 -31.18 -13.92 -25.78
C ARG A 269 -32.17 -15.06 -25.93
N LEU A 270 -31.68 -16.27 -25.70
CA LEU A 270 -32.49 -17.49 -25.62
C LEU A 270 -32.38 -18.03 -24.20
N ILE A 271 -33.46 -18.01 -23.43
CA ILE A 271 -33.54 -18.62 -22.10
C ILE A 271 -34.17 -20.00 -22.23
N ILE A 272 -33.49 -21.01 -21.71
CA ILE A 272 -33.96 -22.39 -21.68
C ILE A 272 -34.16 -22.78 -20.24
N LEU A 273 -35.41 -23.09 -19.87
CA LEU A 273 -35.70 -23.65 -18.56
C LEU A 273 -35.59 -25.18 -18.63
N LEU A 274 -34.46 -25.70 -18.17
CA LEU A 274 -34.19 -27.12 -18.13
C LEU A 274 -34.82 -27.73 -16.87
N SER A 275 -35.86 -28.50 -17.09
CA SER A 275 -36.59 -29.22 -16.07
C SER A 275 -36.66 -30.73 -16.33
N LYS A 276 -37.33 -31.48 -15.46
CA LYS A 276 -37.46 -32.95 -15.61
C LYS A 276 -38.20 -33.31 -16.90
N ASN A 277 -39.20 -32.51 -17.28
CA ASN A 277 -40.08 -32.79 -18.42
C ASN A 277 -39.53 -32.24 -19.74
N TYR A 278 -38.63 -31.25 -19.67
CA TYR A 278 -37.87 -30.74 -20.80
C TYR A 278 -37.02 -31.82 -21.49
N ILE A 279 -36.67 -32.89 -20.76
CA ILE A 279 -35.81 -33.98 -21.25
C ILE A 279 -36.64 -35.12 -21.90
N SER A 280 -37.95 -34.94 -22.11
CA SER A 280 -38.81 -35.93 -22.77
C SER A 280 -38.70 -35.90 -24.30
N ASP A 281 -38.87 -37.06 -24.94
CA ASP A 281 -38.61 -37.26 -26.38
C ASP A 281 -39.36 -36.27 -27.28
N LYS A 282 -40.64 -35.97 -27.00
CA LYS A 282 -41.47 -35.15 -27.88
C LYS A 282 -41.03 -33.67 -27.92
N ALA A 283 -40.62 -33.13 -26.78
CA ALA A 283 -40.19 -31.75 -26.67
C ALA A 283 -38.76 -31.53 -27.20
N MET A 284 -37.93 -32.58 -27.19
CA MET A 284 -36.58 -32.54 -27.75
C MET A 284 -36.60 -32.42 -29.28
N TYR A 285 -37.48 -33.13 -29.98
CA TYR A 285 -37.53 -33.10 -31.46
C TYR A 285 -37.94 -31.74 -32.03
N GLU A 286 -38.93 -31.06 -31.44
CA GLU A 286 -39.36 -29.71 -31.89
C GLU A 286 -38.28 -28.65 -31.62
N LEU A 287 -37.51 -28.84 -30.54
CA LEU A 287 -36.43 -27.96 -30.14
C LEU A 287 -35.15 -28.14 -30.97
N GLU A 288 -34.91 -29.36 -31.46
CA GLU A 288 -33.66 -29.77 -32.10
C GLU A 288 -33.50 -29.20 -33.52
N SER A 289 -34.57 -28.86 -34.25
CA SER A 289 -34.40 -28.33 -35.61
C SER A 289 -34.04 -26.83 -35.64
N GLY A 290 -34.87 -25.97 -35.04
CA GLY A 290 -34.66 -24.51 -35.08
C GLY A 290 -33.61 -24.01 -34.08
N MET A 291 -33.63 -24.50 -32.83
CA MET A 291 -32.70 -23.99 -31.82
C MET A 291 -31.28 -24.52 -32.00
N HIS A 292 -31.12 -25.75 -32.52
CA HIS A 292 -29.79 -26.29 -32.80
C HIS A 292 -29.05 -25.41 -33.81
N LYS A 293 -29.72 -24.98 -34.88
CA LYS A 293 -29.15 -24.06 -35.87
C LYS A 293 -28.74 -22.73 -35.24
N ALA A 294 -29.62 -22.09 -34.48
CA ALA A 294 -29.32 -20.82 -33.81
C ALA A 294 -28.15 -20.92 -32.80
N MET A 295 -28.03 -22.06 -32.10
CA MET A 295 -26.96 -22.32 -31.13
C MET A 295 -25.62 -22.65 -31.78
N VAL A 296 -25.62 -23.53 -32.79
CA VAL A 296 -24.42 -23.96 -33.51
C VAL A 296 -23.83 -22.80 -34.30
N GLU A 297 -24.68 -22.03 -34.97
CA GLU A 297 -24.28 -20.82 -35.70
C GLU A 297 -23.95 -19.64 -34.75
N ARG A 298 -24.16 -19.79 -33.43
CA ARG A 298 -23.92 -18.78 -32.38
C ARG A 298 -24.60 -17.43 -32.63
N LYS A 299 -25.72 -17.42 -33.38
CA LYS A 299 -26.49 -16.21 -33.71
C LYS A 299 -27.12 -15.56 -32.48
N ILE A 300 -27.42 -16.35 -31.45
CA ILE A 300 -28.04 -15.88 -30.21
C ILE A 300 -27.30 -16.42 -28.99
N LYS A 301 -27.15 -15.58 -27.95
CA LYS A 301 -26.56 -16.00 -26.67
C LYS A 301 -27.61 -16.75 -25.86
N VAL A 302 -27.29 -17.99 -25.50
CA VAL A 302 -28.15 -18.88 -24.71
C VAL A 302 -27.89 -18.71 -23.21
N ILE A 303 -28.94 -18.79 -22.42
CA ILE A 303 -28.96 -18.84 -20.95
C ILE A 303 -29.72 -20.10 -20.56
N VAL A 304 -29.08 -21.02 -19.84
CA VAL A 304 -29.72 -22.26 -19.38
C VAL A 304 -30.01 -22.14 -17.90
N ILE A 305 -31.27 -22.26 -17.51
CA ILE A 305 -31.72 -22.30 -16.12
C ILE A 305 -31.97 -23.75 -15.75
N GLU A 306 -31.17 -24.29 -14.83
CA GLU A 306 -31.32 -25.66 -14.32
C GLU A 306 -32.24 -25.61 -13.10
N PHE A 307 -33.51 -25.97 -13.26
CA PHE A 307 -34.50 -25.94 -12.17
C PHE A 307 -34.34 -27.13 -11.21
N THR A 308 -34.06 -28.31 -11.76
CA THR A 308 -33.77 -29.55 -11.02
C THR A 308 -32.29 -29.92 -11.15
N SER A 309 -31.68 -30.43 -10.07
CA SER A 309 -30.31 -30.95 -10.13
C SER A 309 -30.22 -32.12 -11.11
N LEU A 310 -29.45 -31.93 -12.18
CA LEU A 310 -29.30 -32.91 -13.27
C LEU A 310 -28.41 -34.11 -12.91
N ASN A 311 -28.00 -34.26 -11.65
CA ASN A 311 -26.96 -35.23 -11.23
C ASN A 311 -27.23 -36.68 -11.67
N GLU A 312 -28.48 -37.04 -11.99
CA GLU A 312 -28.85 -38.39 -12.42
C GLU A 312 -29.16 -38.52 -13.94
N ARG A 313 -29.24 -37.43 -14.72
CA ARG A 313 -29.71 -37.48 -16.13
C ARG A 313 -28.89 -36.69 -17.17
N ILE A 314 -27.62 -36.38 -16.88
CA ILE A 314 -26.68 -35.76 -17.85
C ILE A 314 -26.56 -36.58 -19.17
N LYS A 315 -26.85 -37.89 -19.13
CA LYS A 315 -26.81 -38.77 -20.30
C LYS A 315 -27.82 -38.42 -21.39
N VAL A 316 -28.98 -37.85 -21.05
CA VAL A 316 -30.09 -37.57 -22.00
C VAL A 316 -30.08 -36.13 -22.52
N MET A 317 -29.06 -35.34 -22.18
CA MET A 317 -28.97 -33.95 -22.65
C MET A 317 -28.43 -33.89 -24.10
N PRO A 318 -29.03 -33.07 -24.99
CA PRO A 318 -28.57 -32.89 -26.37
C PRO A 318 -27.12 -32.38 -26.39
N GLU A 319 -26.36 -32.82 -27.39
CA GLU A 319 -24.94 -32.43 -27.52
C GLU A 319 -24.77 -30.91 -27.66
N SER A 320 -25.66 -30.26 -28.39
CA SER A 320 -25.67 -28.79 -28.55
C SER A 320 -25.73 -28.06 -27.20
N LEU A 321 -26.54 -28.53 -26.26
CA LEU A 321 -26.60 -27.99 -24.90
C LEU A 321 -25.36 -28.35 -24.08
N LYS A 322 -24.73 -29.51 -24.30
CA LYS A 322 -23.47 -29.89 -23.62
C LYS A 322 -22.31 -28.98 -24.03
N LEU A 323 -22.30 -28.53 -25.28
CA LEU A 323 -21.27 -27.63 -25.83
C LEU A 323 -21.37 -26.17 -25.32
N LEU A 324 -22.46 -25.81 -24.63
CA LEU A 324 -22.62 -24.49 -24.04
C LEU A 324 -21.66 -24.25 -22.87
N LYS A 325 -21.07 -23.06 -22.84
CA LYS A 325 -20.13 -22.62 -21.79
C LYS A 325 -20.78 -22.75 -20.40
N ALA A 326 -20.03 -23.24 -19.41
CA ALA A 326 -20.51 -23.30 -18.03
C ALA A 326 -20.98 -21.93 -17.49
N SER A 327 -20.44 -20.83 -18.03
CA SER A 327 -20.84 -19.46 -17.65
C SER A 327 -22.28 -19.08 -18.01
N SER A 328 -22.90 -19.74 -18.99
CA SER A 328 -24.30 -19.49 -19.38
C SER A 328 -25.32 -20.31 -18.61
N ARG A 329 -24.87 -21.23 -17.74
CA ARG A 329 -25.74 -22.04 -16.88
C ARG A 329 -25.98 -21.35 -15.55
N VAL A 330 -27.24 -21.36 -15.10
CA VAL A 330 -27.68 -20.80 -13.83
C VAL A 330 -28.51 -21.86 -13.10
N LYS A 331 -28.09 -22.22 -11.88
CA LYS A 331 -28.77 -23.26 -11.09
C LYS A 331 -29.80 -22.65 -10.15
N TRP A 332 -31.05 -23.09 -10.23
CA TRP A 332 -32.07 -22.77 -9.25
C TRP A 332 -31.79 -23.53 -7.94
N ARG A 333 -31.71 -22.80 -6.83
CA ARG A 333 -31.43 -23.34 -5.50
C ARG A 333 -32.52 -22.91 -4.52
N LYS A 334 -33.77 -23.31 -4.76
CA LYS A 334 -34.95 -23.10 -3.89
C LYS A 334 -34.82 -21.86 -2.98
N ASN A 335 -34.64 -22.05 -1.66
CA ASN A 335 -34.55 -21.02 -0.62
C ASN A 335 -33.52 -19.91 -0.91
N GLN A 336 -32.40 -20.22 -1.57
CA GLN A 336 -31.35 -19.24 -1.90
C GLN A 336 -31.68 -18.41 -3.15
N SER A 337 -32.67 -18.81 -3.95
CA SER A 337 -33.00 -18.20 -5.24
C SER A 337 -34.29 -17.39 -5.25
N PHE A 338 -35.15 -17.54 -4.23
CA PHE A 338 -36.40 -16.77 -4.12
C PHE A 338 -36.18 -15.26 -3.99
N SER A 339 -35.16 -14.83 -3.24
CA SER A 339 -34.88 -13.40 -3.11
C SER A 339 -34.40 -12.82 -4.44
N VAL A 340 -35.01 -11.73 -4.90
CA VAL A 340 -34.62 -11.00 -6.12
C VAL A 340 -33.17 -10.51 -6.10
N LYS A 341 -32.60 -10.28 -4.90
CA LYS A 341 -31.20 -9.89 -4.71
C LYS A 341 -30.22 -11.05 -4.69
N SER A 342 -30.70 -12.29 -4.87
CA SER A 342 -29.85 -13.49 -4.83
C SER A 342 -28.84 -13.54 -5.98
N ARG A 343 -27.79 -14.36 -5.79
CA ARG A 343 -26.80 -14.64 -6.85
C ARG A 343 -27.43 -15.20 -8.12
N PHE A 344 -28.56 -15.90 -8.01
CA PHE A 344 -29.31 -16.44 -9.14
C PHE A 344 -29.78 -15.32 -10.09
N TRP A 345 -30.54 -14.35 -9.59
CA TRP A 345 -31.05 -13.25 -10.41
C TRP A 345 -29.96 -12.29 -10.86
N LYS A 346 -28.95 -12.01 -10.01
CA LYS A 346 -27.78 -11.23 -10.41
C LYS A 346 -27.05 -11.88 -11.60
N LYS A 347 -26.92 -13.23 -11.59
CA LYS A 347 -26.31 -13.97 -12.69
C LYS A 347 -27.16 -13.92 -13.96
N ILE A 348 -28.48 -14.07 -13.86
CA ILE A 348 -29.38 -13.93 -15.02
C ILE A 348 -29.26 -12.52 -15.61
N ARG A 349 -29.36 -11.48 -14.77
CA ARG A 349 -29.24 -10.09 -15.21
C ARG A 349 -27.89 -9.79 -15.86
N TYR A 350 -26.81 -10.40 -15.37
CA TYR A 350 -25.48 -10.29 -15.99
C TYR A 350 -25.45 -10.87 -17.41
N LEU A 351 -26.16 -11.98 -17.64
CA LEU A 351 -26.25 -12.66 -18.94
C LEU A 351 -27.25 -11.99 -19.92
N MET A 352 -28.28 -11.34 -19.38
CA MET A 352 -29.24 -10.53 -20.13
C MET A 352 -28.59 -9.30 -20.79
N PRO A 353 -29.21 -8.71 -21.83
CA PRO A 353 -28.72 -7.48 -22.45
C PRO A 353 -28.60 -6.36 -21.41
N ALA A 354 -27.62 -5.48 -21.61
CA ALA A 354 -27.47 -4.31 -20.74
C ALA A 354 -28.64 -3.36 -20.97
N LYS A 355 -29.36 -3.06 -19.89
CA LYS A 355 -30.50 -2.14 -19.87
C LYS A 355 -30.43 -1.31 -18.60
N PRO A 356 -30.73 0.01 -18.66
CA PRO A 356 -30.86 0.83 -17.47
C PRO A 356 -31.89 0.22 -16.51
N PHE A 357 -31.62 0.31 -15.22
CA PHE A 357 -32.61 -0.11 -14.23
C PHE A 357 -33.64 1.00 -14.08
N GLU A 358 -34.79 0.82 -14.70
CA GLU A 358 -35.99 1.61 -14.40
C GLU A 358 -36.87 0.75 -13.50
N PRO A 359 -36.83 0.92 -12.16
CA PRO A 359 -37.81 0.26 -11.31
C PRO A 359 -39.18 0.80 -11.71
N LYS A 360 -40.01 -0.05 -12.31
CA LYS A 360 -41.44 0.25 -12.45
C LYS A 360 -42.03 0.25 -11.05
N MET A 361 -42.10 1.42 -10.45
CA MET A 361 -42.68 1.63 -9.13
C MET A 361 -44.20 1.68 -9.29
N SER A 362 -44.86 0.55 -9.02
CA SER A 362 -46.29 0.49 -8.63
C SER A 362 -46.38 -0.66 -7.61
N TYR A 363 -46.87 -0.46 -6.40
CA TYR A 363 -48.12 0.21 -6.07
C TYR A 363 -48.01 1.14 -4.87
N SER A 364 -48.68 2.27 -4.98
CA SER A 364 -49.32 2.99 -3.89
C SER A 364 -50.12 2.01 -3.02
N CYS A 365 -49.81 1.94 -1.73
CA CYS A 365 -50.80 1.53 -0.75
C CYS A 365 -51.77 2.71 -0.57
N GLU A 366 -52.93 2.64 -1.18
CA GLU A 366 -54.08 3.40 -0.69
C GLU A 366 -54.63 2.64 0.53
N CYS A 367 -54.68 3.36 1.66
CA CYS A 367 -55.26 2.93 2.93
C CYS A 367 -56.78 3.00 2.93
#